data_AF-A0A920PD57-F1
#
_entry.id   AF-A0A920PD57-F1
#
_cell.length_a   1.000
_cell.length_b   1.000
_cell.length_c   1.000
_cell.angle_alpha   90.00
_cell.angle_beta   90.00
_cell.angle_gamma   90.00
#
_symmetry.space_group_name_H-M   'P 1'
#
loop_
_entity.id
_entity.type
_entity.pdbx_description
1 polymer ?
#
loop_
_entity_poly.entity_id
_entity_poly.type
_entity_poly.pdbx_seq_one_letter_code
_entity_poly.pdbx_strand_id
1 'polypeptide(L)' 'MFDSLVTGTNDYKETANPDVVVITAGLPRKPGMSREDLLATNAKIVQSVTEKIMEIPMTPS' A
#
# COMPACT_ATOMS: atom_id res chain seq x y z
N MET A 1 21.42 -15.29 15.16
CA MET A 1 21.12 -15.51 13.74
C MET A 1 19.71 -14.98 13.53
N PHE A 2 19.51 -14.05 12.59
CA PHE A 2 18.18 -13.50 12.29
C PHE A 2 17.71 -14.19 11.01
N ASP A 3 16.56 -14.85 11.08
CA ASP A 3 15.87 -15.36 9.90
C ASP A 3 14.91 -14.29 9.39
N SER A 4 14.77 -14.22 8.07
CA SER A 4 13.82 -13.31 7.40
C SER A 4 12.99 -14.12 6.42
N LEU A 5 11.67 -14.09 6.59
CA LEU A 5 10.73 -14.65 5.64
C LEU A 5 10.30 -13.55 4.68
N VAL A 6 10.41 -13.81 3.37
CA VAL A 6 10.00 -12.88 2.32
C VAL A 6 9.00 -13.58 1.41
N THR A 7 7.81 -13.00 1.30
CA THR A 7 6.73 -13.52 0.45
C THR A 7 6.29 -12.42 -0.50
N GLY A 8 6.19 -12.75 -1.80
CA GLY A 8 5.59 -11.89 -2.81
C GLY A 8 4.15 -12.31 -3.09
N THR A 9 3.22 -11.36 -3.16
CA THR A 9 1.79 -11.63 -3.35
C THR A 9 1.10 -10.47 -4.08
N ASN A 10 -0.07 -10.75 -4.65
CA ASN A 10 -1.03 -9.76 -5.14
C ASN A 10 -2.33 -9.75 -4.32
N ASP A 11 -2.47 -10.65 -3.34
CA ASP A 11 -3.62 -10.71 -2.44
C ASP A 11 -3.27 -10.01 -1.12
N TYR A 12 -4.10 -9.02 -0.76
CA TYR A 12 -3.96 -8.26 0.49
C TYR A 12 -4.13 -9.14 1.73
N LYS A 13 -4.84 -10.27 1.65
CA LYS A 13 -5.03 -11.16 2.81
C LYS A 13 -3.73 -11.72 3.36
N GLU A 14 -2.71 -11.85 2.52
CA GLU A 14 -1.38 -12.32 2.91
C GLU A 14 -0.58 -11.27 3.70
N THR A 15 -1.09 -10.04 3.85
CA THR A 15 -0.48 -8.99 4.68
C THR A 15 -1.16 -8.84 6.05
N ALA A 16 -1.82 -9.89 6.54
CA ALA A 16 -2.51 -9.85 7.83
C ALA A 16 -1.56 -9.62 9.01
N ASN A 17 -2.06 -8.92 10.04
CA ASN A 17 -1.32 -8.55 11.25
C ASN A 17 0.03 -7.84 11.00
N PRO A 18 0.08 -6.78 10.17
CA PRO A 18 1.34 -6.07 9.97
C PRO A 18 1.66 -5.19 11.18
N ASP A 19 2.88 -5.26 11.69
CA ASP A 19 3.38 -4.27 12.68
C ASP A 19 3.57 -2.89 12.02
N VAL A 20 4.04 -2.88 10.77
CA VAL A 20 4.30 -1.66 9.97
C VAL A 20 3.94 -1.93 8.51
N VAL A 21 3.32 -0.96 7.86
CA VAL A 21 3.03 -0.99 6.42
C VAL A 21 3.74 0.16 5.72
N VAL A 22 4.44 -0.15 4.62
CA VAL A 22 5.08 0.83 3.74
C VAL A 22 4.41 0.79 2.38
N ILE A 23 3.81 1.91 1.96
CA ILE A 23 3.14 2.04 0.67
C ILE A 23 4.06 2.77 -0.30
N THR A 24 4.56 2.06 -1.31
CA THR A 24 5.29 2.64 -2.44
C THR A 24 4.42 2.75 -3.70
N ALA A 25 3.16 2.31 -3.62
CA ALA A 25 2.22 2.33 -4.73
C ALA A 25 1.89 3.78 -5.13
N GLY A 26 1.95 4.04 -6.43
CA GLY A 26 1.69 5.35 -6.98
C GLY A 26 1.93 5.38 -8.48
N LEU A 27 1.40 6.42 -9.12
CA LEU A 27 1.66 6.72 -10.50
C LEU A 27 2.84 7.69 -10.60
N PRO A 28 3.90 7.38 -11.37
CA PRO A 28 4.93 8.34 -11.71
C PRO A 28 4.34 9.47 -12.56
N ARG A 29 4.90 10.68 -12.44
CA ARG A 29 4.46 11.83 -13.24
C ARG A 29 4.64 11.54 -14.74
N LYS A 30 3.57 11.74 -15.52
CA LYS A 30 3.59 11.60 -16.97
C LYS A 30 3.79 12.96 -17.66
N PRO A 31 4.39 13.00 -18.87
CA PRO A 31 4.40 14.21 -19.69
C PRO A 31 2.99 14.75 -19.90
N GLY A 32 2.81 16.07 -19.76
CA GLY A 32 1.50 16.71 -19.87
C GLY A 32 0.61 16.65 -18.63
N MET A 33 0.99 15.94 -17.57
CA MET A 33 0.24 15.90 -16.32
C MET A 33 0.56 17.09 -15.42
N SER A 34 -0.48 17.77 -14.91
CA SER A 34 -0.32 18.85 -13.94
C SER A 34 0.11 18.31 -12.57
N ARG A 35 0.63 19.19 -11.71
CA ARG A 35 0.99 18.83 -10.34
C ARG A 35 -0.25 18.41 -9.54
N GLU A 36 -1.37 19.09 -9.76
CA GLU A 36 -2.64 18.84 -9.07
C GLU A 36 -3.23 17.49 -9.49
N ASP A 37 -3.22 17.18 -10.79
CA ASP A 37 -3.70 15.88 -11.29
C ASP A 37 -2.87 14.73 -10.71
N LEU A 38 -1.55 14.89 -10.63
CA LEU A 38 -0.65 13.89 -10.06
C LEU A 38 -0.96 13.67 -8.57
N LEU A 39 -1.14 14.75 -7.81
CA LEU A 39 -1.48 14.68 -6.39
C LEU A 39 -2.84 14.03 -6.18
N ALA A 40 -3.87 14.45 -6.93
CA ALA A 40 -5.21 13.88 -6.84
C ALA A 40 -5.23 12.39 -7.21
N THR A 41 -4.46 12.00 -8.24
CA THR A 41 -4.34 10.60 -8.65
C THR A 41 -3.67 9.75 -7.56
N ASN A 42 -2.52 10.21 -7.05
CA ASN A 42 -1.79 9.46 -6.02
C ASN A 42 -2.52 9.44 -4.67
N ALA A 43 -3.26 10.49 -4.32
CA ALA A 43 -4.13 10.51 -3.14
C ALA A 43 -5.18 9.39 -3.22
N LYS A 44 -5.83 9.22 -4.37
CA LYS A 44 -6.81 8.12 -4.58
C LYS A 44 -6.17 6.74 -4.51
N ILE A 45 -4.96 6.57 -5.07
CA ILE A 45 -4.23 5.29 -5.00
C ILE A 45 -3.90 4.96 -3.55
N VAL A 46 -3.29 5.89 -2.81
CA VAL A 46 -2.90 5.69 -1.42
C VAL A 46 -4.14 5.43 -0.55
N GLN A 47 -5.22 6.18 -0.75
CA GLN A 47 -6.49 5.94 -0.06
C GLN A 47 -7.00 4.52 -0.30
N SER A 48 -7.09 4.08 -1.56
CA SER A 48 -7.60 2.75 -1.89
C SER A 48 -6.74 1.62 -1.31
N VAL A 49 -5.41 1.79 -1.31
CA VAL A 49 -4.50 0.80 -0.70
C VAL A 49 -4.69 0.76 0.82
N THR A 50 -4.75 1.92 1.47
CA THR A 50 -5.00 2.03 2.91
C THR A 50 -6.33 1.38 3.29
N GLU A 51 -7.43 1.65 2.57
CA GLU A 51 -8.74 1.06 2.82
C GLU A 51 -8.68 -0.48 2.78
N LYS A 52 -8.05 -1.05 1.75
CA LYS A 52 -7.88 -2.52 1.63
C LYS A 52 -7.06 -3.12 2.76
N ILE A 53 -6.03 -2.43 3.24
CA ILE A 53 -5.22 -2.89 4.37
C ILE A 53 -6.08 -2.91 5.64
N MET A 54 -6.91 -1.88 5.85
CA MET A 54 -7.76 -1.76 7.03
C MET A 54 -8.91 -2.78 7.07
N GLU A 55 -9.30 -3.36 5.93
CA GLU A 55 -10.27 -4.46 5.86
C GLU A 55 -9.71 -5.80 6.36
N ILE A 56 -8.38 -5.93 6.45
CA ILE A 56 -7.73 -7.18 6.85
C ILE A 56 -7.84 -7.36 8.38
N PRO A 57 -8.08 -8.58 8.89
CA PRO A 57 -8.12 -8.83 10.32
C PRO A 57 -6.82 -8.40 11.01
N MET A 58 -6.93 -7.48 11.96
CA MET A 58 -5.91 -7.24 12.97
C MET A 58 -6.28 -8.02 14.22
N THR A 59 -5.41 -8.95 14.60
CA THR A 59 -5.53 -9.67 15.86
C THR A 59 -4.95 -8.75 16.95
N PRO A 60 -5.70 -8.40 18.01
CA PRO A 60 -5.11 -7.68 19.12
C PRO A 60 -4.01 -8.53 19.76
N SER A 61 -2.84 -7.93 19.99
CA SER A 61 -1.70 -8.53 20.67
C SER A 61 -1.95 -8.74 22.16
#